data_AF-A0A1C4DF31-F1
#
_entry.id   AF-A0A1C4DF31-F1
#
_cell.length_a   1.000
_cell.length_b   1.000
_cell.length_c   1.000
_cell.angle_alpha   90.00
_cell.angle_beta   90.00
_cell.angle_gamma   90.00
#
_symmetry.space_group_name_H-M   'P 1'
#
loop_
_entity.id
_entity.type
_entity.pdbx_description
1 polymer ?
#
loop_
_entity_poly.entity_id
_entity_poly.type
_entity_poly.pdbx_seq_one_letter_code
_entity_poly.pdbx_strand_id
1 'polypeptide(L)' 'MIKGGKLVPFKKMERVSLFLCEDIGEKKELEKLRDKYRPHDED' A
#
# COMPACT_ATOMS: atom_id res chain seq x y z
N MET A 1 6.82 -7.73 2.18
CA MET A 1 6.91 -7.38 3.62
C MET A 1 7.04 -5.87 3.72
N ILE A 2 6.16 -5.22 4.47
CA ILE A 2 6.27 -3.79 4.77
C ILE A 2 7.46 -3.62 5.71
N LYS A 3 8.67 -3.60 5.15
CA LYS A 3 9.91 -3.32 5.88
C LYS A 3 10.07 -1.80 5.92
N GLY A 4 10.04 -1.24 7.13
CA GLY A 4 10.29 0.19 7.34
C GLY A 4 9.31 0.91 8.28
N GLY A 5 8.49 0.19 9.07
CA GLY A 5 7.64 0.83 10.10
C GLY A 5 6.49 1.69 9.58
N LYS A 6 6.34 1.83 8.25
CA LYS A 6 5.30 2.65 7.62
C LYS A 6 3.87 2.17 7.87
N LEU A 7 3.68 0.88 8.18
CA LEU A 7 2.38 0.27 8.41
C LEU A 7 2.44 -0.59 9.66
N VAL A 8 1.69 -0.19 10.67
CA VAL A 8 1.51 -0.96 11.92
C VAL A 8 0.24 -1.78 11.76
N PRO A 9 0.31 -3.12 11.91
CA PRO A 9 -0.88 -3.95 11.79
C PRO A 9 -1.83 -3.69 12.95
N PHE A 10 -3.09 -3.43 12.64
CA PHE A 10 -4.17 -3.34 13.62
C PHE A 10 -4.31 -4.65 14.40
N LYS A 11 -4.14 -5.79 13.72
CA LYS A 11 -4.18 -7.10 14.38
C LYS A 11 -3.24 -8.08 13.71
N LYS A 12 -2.39 -8.72 14.51
CA LYS A 12 -1.44 -9.73 14.06
C LYS A 12 -1.93 -11.12 14.45
N MET A 13 -2.03 -12.01 13.48
CA MET A 13 -2.29 -13.44 13.63
C MET A 13 -1.07 -14.23 13.15
N GLU A 14 -1.05 -15.53 13.44
CA GLU A 14 0.12 -16.40 13.29
C GLU A 14 0.81 -16.30 11.91
N ARG A 15 0.03 -16.25 10.82
CA ARG A 15 0.55 -16.11 9.45
C ARG A 15 0.02 -14.88 8.71
N VAL A 16 -0.86 -14.09 9.32
CA VAL A 16 -1.59 -13.02 8.65
C VAL A 16 -1.60 -11.77 9.52
N SER A 17 -1.46 -10.61 8.89
CA SER A 17 -1.57 -9.32 9.57
C SER A 17 -2.72 -8.54 8.93
N LEU A 18 -3.64 -8.05 9.76
CA LEU A 18 -4.76 -7.20 9.38
C LEU A 18 -4.35 -5.74 9.57
N PHE A 19 -4.66 -4.92 8.57
CA PHE A 19 -4.42 -3.47 8.54
C PHE A 19 -5.74 -2.76 8.26
N LEU A 20 -5.88 -1.51 8.70
CA LEU A 20 -7.07 -0.75 8.35
C LEU A 20 -7.01 -0.34 6.88
N CYS A 21 -8.19 -0.15 6.28
CA CYS A 21 -8.26 0.32 4.89
C CYS A 21 -7.67 1.73 4.75
N GLU A 22 -7.78 2.54 5.81
CA GLU A 22 -7.19 3.87 5.94
C GLU A 22 -5.67 3.84 5.98
N ASP A 23 -5.07 2.81 6.61
CA ASP A 23 -3.62 2.60 6.59
C ASP A 23 -3.12 2.35 5.16
N ILE A 24 -3.94 1.71 4.32
CA ILE A 24 -3.68 1.45 2.90
C ILE A 24 -4.22 2.61 2.02
N GLY A 25 -4.86 3.60 2.64
CA GLY A 25 -5.77 4.58 2.05
C GLY A 25 -5.13 5.59 1.09
N GLU A 26 -3.81 5.55 0.91
CA GLU A 26 -3.09 6.36 -0.09
C GLU A 26 -3.03 5.73 -1.49
N LYS A 27 -3.90 4.76 -1.79
CA LYS A 27 -3.98 4.22 -3.17
C LYS A 27 -4.16 5.31 -4.23
N LYS A 28 -4.89 6.39 -3.92
CA LYS A 28 -5.08 7.52 -4.85
C LYS A 28 -3.80 8.30 -5.15
N GLU A 29 -2.90 8.45 -4.19
CA GLU A 29 -1.60 9.11 -4.42
C GLU A 29 -0.65 8.18 -5.19
N LEU A 30 -0.71 6.87 -4.92
CA LEU A 30 0.02 5.86 -5.67
C LEU A 30 -0.45 5.75 -7.14
N GLU A 31 -1.74 5.97 -7.40
CA GLU A 31 -2.31 6.01 -8.75
C GLU A 31 -1.81 7.23 -9.53
N LYS A 32 -1.85 8.42 -8.93
CA LYS A 32 -1.24 9.63 -9.52
C LYS A 32 0.27 9.48 -9.78
N LEU A 33 1.00 8.81 -8.88
CA LEU A 33 2.42 8.52 -9.04
C LEU A 33 2.68 7.50 -10.14
N ARG A 34 1.80 6.49 -10.29
CA ARG A 34 1.85 5.54 -11.40
C ARG A 34 1.64 6.26 -12.73
N ASP A 35 0.65 7.15 -12.83
CA ASP A 35 0.42 7.92 -14.06
C ASP A 35 1.62 8.81 -14.41
N LYS A 36 2.25 9.42 -13.39
CA LYS A 36 3.40 10.31 -13.58
C LYS A 36 4.69 9.58 -13.97
N TYR A 37 4.95 8.41 -13.39
CA TYR A 37 6.24 7.71 -13.55
C TYR A 37 6.17 6.46 -14.41
N ARG A 38 4.97 6.01 -14.79
CA ARG A 38 4.76 4.83 -15.63
C ARG A 38 3.75 5.11 -16.78
N PRO A 39 4.00 6.14 -17.61
CA PRO A 39 3.06 6.56 -18.65
C PRO A 39 2.92 5.59 -19.83
N HIS A 40 3.71 4.52 -19.89
CA HIS A 40 3.73 3.55 -21.01
C HIS A 40 3.35 2.13 -20.57
N ASP A 41 2.64 1.98 -19.45
CA ASP A 41 2.23 0.66 -18.94
C ASP A 41 0.85 0.22 -19.47
N GLU A 42 0.25 1.02 -20.35
CA GLU A 42 -0.93 0.63 -21.14
C GLU A 42 -0.48 -0.17 -22.37
N ASP A 43 -0.04 -1.42 -22.18
CA ASP A 43 0.14 -2.43 -23.23
C ASP A 43 -0.29 -3.83 -22.72
#